data_AF-A0A8X7SVR7-F1
#
_entry.id   AF-A0A8X7SVR7-F1
#
_cell.length_a   1.000
_cell.length_b   1.000
_cell.length_c   1.000
_cell.angle_alpha   90.00
_cell.angle_beta   90.00
_cell.angle_gamma   90.00
#
_symmetry.space_group_name_H-M   'P 1'
#
loop_
_entity.id
_entity.type
_entity.pdbx_description
1 polymer ?
#
loop_
_entity_poly.entity_id
_entity_poly.type
_entity_poly.pdbx_seq_one_letter_code
_entity_poly.pdbx_strand_id
1 'polypeptide(L)'
;MFSEKPLSEAQMEDAENEAWLSDSLAEELGELVPALRSQSAKDTVREAAQCLRQASGARVLFKDMLERMRMHAACLKSKPKPFKVAEEGFGQAKLWTLDESIAVMEKDRQDKKEEAERLEKRREERQRRKEEKEKEEEQRKKAREERQVTQLAMKVEAERVKRARKEQATKCKAEREAMGTNKPKKRQRKNGSEIRQSPTVDPNIHPVNRPNSSPLQPTQLLNQ
;
A
#
# COMPACT_ATOMS: atom_id res chain seq x y z
N MET A 1 -32.04 -7.53 -36.73
CA MET A 1 -31.61 -6.15 -36.42
C MET A 1 -31.96 -5.89 -34.97
N PHE A 2 -31.01 -5.95 -34.05
CA PHE A 2 -31.24 -5.57 -32.66
C PHE A 2 -30.99 -4.06 -32.55
N SER A 3 -32.04 -3.27 -32.36
CA SER A 3 -31.90 -1.85 -32.03
C SER A 3 -31.58 -1.74 -30.55
N GLU A 4 -30.32 -1.92 -30.18
CA GLU A 4 -29.87 -1.54 -28.84
C GLU A 4 -29.77 -0.03 -28.79
N LYS A 5 -30.79 0.61 -28.20
CA LYS A 5 -30.70 2.02 -27.84
C LYS A 5 -29.49 2.16 -26.91
N PRO A 6 -28.56 3.10 -27.17
CA PRO A 6 -27.48 3.35 -26.24
C PRO A 6 -28.08 3.72 -24.88
N LEU A 7 -27.57 3.10 -23.81
CA LEU A 7 -27.96 3.40 -22.43
C LEU A 7 -27.89 4.91 -22.20
N SER A 8 -28.91 5.47 -21.55
CA SER A 8 -28.89 6.88 -21.15
C SER A 8 -27.76 7.12 -20.13
N GLU A 9 -27.34 8.38 -20.00
CA GLU A 9 -26.27 8.77 -19.07
C GLU A 9 -26.56 8.32 -17.63
N ALA A 10 -27.83 8.44 -17.19
CA ALA A 10 -28.29 7.91 -15.90
C ALA A 10 -28.16 6.38 -15.79
N GLN A 11 -28.49 5.63 -16.86
CA GLN A 11 -28.33 4.17 -16.86
C GLN A 11 -26.85 3.74 -16.88
N MET A 12 -25.96 4.60 -17.38
CA MET A 12 -24.52 4.36 -17.37
C MET A 12 -23.93 4.59 -15.97
N GLU A 13 -24.38 5.65 -15.30
CA GLU A 13 -24.02 5.95 -13.90
C GLU A 13 -24.55 4.88 -12.94
N ASP A 14 -25.79 4.43 -13.11
CA ASP A 14 -26.35 3.31 -12.33
C ASP A 14 -25.55 2.02 -12.55
N ALA A 15 -25.16 1.71 -13.78
CA ALA A 15 -24.34 0.53 -14.09
C ALA A 15 -22.93 0.64 -13.50
N GLU A 16 -22.36 1.85 -13.42
CA GLU A 16 -21.08 2.11 -12.75
C GLU A 16 -21.17 1.92 -11.24
N ASN A 17 -22.24 2.43 -10.63
CA ASN A 17 -22.52 2.23 -9.20
C ASN A 17 -22.72 0.73 -8.88
N GLU A 18 -23.45 -0.01 -9.72
CA GLU A 18 -23.59 -1.46 -9.58
C GLU A 18 -22.26 -2.23 -9.74
N ALA A 19 -21.37 -1.77 -10.61
CA ALA A 19 -20.03 -2.37 -10.76
C ALA A 19 -19.21 -2.20 -9.49
N TRP A 20 -19.26 -1.00 -8.90
CA TRP A 20 -18.56 -0.69 -7.65
C TRP A 20 -19.07 -1.51 -6.47
N LEU A 21 -20.40 -1.72 -6.40
CA LEU A 21 -21.03 -2.61 -5.43
C LEU A 21 -20.63 -4.08 -5.62
N SER A 22 -20.39 -4.51 -6.87
CA SER A 22 -19.97 -5.89 -7.18
C SER A 22 -18.54 -6.20 -6.72
N ASP A 23 -17.63 -5.23 -6.81
CA ASP A 23 -16.26 -5.38 -6.34
C ASP A 23 -16.20 -5.40 -4.80
N SER A 24 -16.96 -4.52 -4.13
CA SER A 24 -17.12 -4.54 -2.67
C SER A 24 -17.70 -5.87 -2.19
N LEU A 25 -18.72 -6.39 -2.87
CA LEU A 25 -19.32 -7.69 -2.55
C LEU A 25 -18.33 -8.85 -2.73
N ALA A 26 -17.45 -8.79 -3.75
CA ALA A 26 -16.43 -9.81 -3.97
C ALA A 26 -15.34 -9.82 -2.86
N GLU A 27 -15.06 -8.67 -2.26
CA GLU A 27 -14.17 -8.55 -1.09
C GLU A 27 -14.84 -9.10 0.18
N GLU A 28 -16.08 -8.71 0.46
CA GLU A 28 -16.86 -9.20 1.60
C GLU A 28 -17.04 -10.74 1.57
N LEU A 29 -17.27 -11.31 0.38
CA LEU A 29 -17.31 -12.76 0.20
C LEU A 29 -15.96 -13.41 0.54
N GLY A 30 -14.85 -12.76 0.20
CA GLY A 30 -13.50 -13.21 0.58
C GLY A 30 -13.27 -13.21 2.09
N GLU A 31 -13.77 -12.19 2.79
CA GLU A 31 -13.71 -12.05 4.24
C GLU A 31 -14.61 -13.06 4.98
N LEU A 32 -15.67 -13.55 4.34
CA LEU A 32 -16.54 -14.58 4.90
C LEU A 32 -15.90 -15.97 4.89
N VAL A 33 -14.94 -16.25 3.99
CA VAL A 33 -14.31 -17.58 3.81
C VAL A 33 -13.73 -18.17 5.11
N PRO A 34 -12.99 -17.43 5.96
CA PRO A 34 -12.47 -17.97 7.23
C PRO A 34 -13.55 -18.30 8.26
N ALA A 35 -14.72 -17.66 8.19
CA ALA A 35 -15.84 -17.91 9.10
C ALA A 35 -16.63 -19.19 8.76
N LEU A 36 -16.48 -19.71 7.54
CA LEU A 36 -17.16 -20.91 7.09
C LEU A 36 -16.51 -22.18 7.65
N ARG A 37 -17.33 -23.14 8.08
CA ARG A 37 -16.86 -24.44 8.61
C ARG A 37 -16.70 -25.51 7.54
N SER A 38 -17.56 -25.51 6.52
CA SER A 38 -17.51 -26.50 5.43
C SER A 38 -16.51 -26.10 4.35
N GLN A 39 -15.75 -27.07 3.85
CA GLN A 39 -14.84 -26.87 2.71
C GLN A 39 -15.62 -26.58 1.41
N SER A 40 -16.73 -27.28 1.18
CA SER A 40 -17.58 -27.02 0.01
C SER A 40 -18.10 -25.58 -0.01
N ALA A 41 -18.54 -25.06 1.14
CA ALA A 41 -19.02 -23.68 1.26
C ALA A 41 -17.91 -22.67 0.99
N LYS A 42 -16.68 -22.93 1.45
CA LYS A 42 -15.51 -22.07 1.17
C LYS A 42 -15.21 -22.01 -0.32
N ASP A 43 -15.25 -23.16 -0.99
CA ASP A 43 -14.92 -23.23 -2.40
C ASP A 43 -16.00 -22.56 -3.27
N THR A 44 -17.29 -22.74 -2.95
CA THR A 44 -18.38 -22.01 -3.61
C THR A 44 -18.29 -20.50 -3.44
N VAL A 45 -17.95 -20.02 -2.23
CA VAL A 45 -17.81 -18.57 -1.97
C VAL A 45 -16.60 -17.97 -2.70
N ARG A 46 -15.49 -18.72 -2.76
CA ARG A 46 -14.31 -18.31 -3.56
C ARG A 46 -14.62 -18.23 -5.04
N GLU A 47 -15.35 -19.22 -5.56
CA GLU A 47 -15.78 -19.26 -6.96
C GLU A 47 -16.72 -18.11 -7.29
N ALA A 48 -17.70 -17.83 -6.42
CA ALA A 48 -18.60 -16.69 -6.57
C ALA A 48 -17.85 -15.34 -6.58
N ALA A 49 -16.91 -15.14 -5.66
CA ALA A 49 -16.07 -13.93 -5.62
C ALA A 49 -15.17 -13.80 -6.87
N GLN A 50 -14.68 -14.93 -7.40
CA GLN A 50 -13.89 -14.94 -8.63
C GLN A 50 -14.75 -14.60 -9.86
N CYS A 51 -15.96 -15.15 -9.96
CA CYS A 51 -16.91 -14.82 -11.02
C CYS A 51 -17.30 -13.34 -11.03
N LEU A 52 -17.53 -12.74 -9.86
CA LEU A 52 -17.83 -11.29 -9.75
C LEU A 52 -16.66 -10.43 -10.27
N ARG A 53 -15.42 -10.75 -9.88
CA ARG A 53 -14.22 -10.06 -10.38
C ARG A 53 -14.04 -10.20 -11.89
N GLN A 54 -14.31 -11.38 -12.44
CA GLN A 54 -14.26 -11.60 -13.89
C GLN A 54 -15.34 -10.82 -14.64
N ALA A 55 -16.56 -10.75 -14.11
CA ALA A 55 -17.65 -9.95 -14.68
C ALA A 55 -17.33 -8.45 -14.67
N SER A 56 -16.72 -7.94 -13.57
CA SER A 56 -16.23 -6.57 -13.47
C SER A 56 -15.14 -6.28 -14.52
N GLY A 57 -14.14 -7.17 -14.63
CA GLY A 57 -13.09 -7.06 -15.65
C GLY A 57 -13.62 -7.08 -17.09
N ALA A 58 -14.64 -7.89 -17.36
CA ALA A 58 -15.30 -7.94 -18.67
C ALA A 58 -16.03 -6.62 -18.99
N ARG A 59 -16.69 -5.98 -18.02
CA ARG A 59 -17.34 -4.67 -18.21
C ARG A 59 -16.36 -3.60 -18.69
N VAL A 60 -15.14 -3.57 -18.16
CA VAL A 60 -14.09 -2.62 -18.59
C VAL A 60 -13.70 -2.85 -20.06
N LEU A 61 -13.53 -4.11 -20.45
CA LEU A 61 -13.23 -4.47 -21.85
C LEU A 61 -14.38 -4.11 -22.80
N PHE A 62 -15.63 -4.29 -22.37
CA PHE A 62 -16.80 -3.92 -23.16
C PHE A 62 -17.03 -2.41 -23.26
N LYS A 63 -16.69 -1.62 -22.23
CA LYS A 63 -16.70 -0.14 -22.32
C LYS A 63 -15.74 0.36 -23.39
N ASP A 64 -14.50 -0.13 -23.40
CA ASP A 64 -13.52 0.23 -24.43
C ASP A 64 -13.99 -0.18 -25.83
N MET A 65 -14.64 -1.33 -25.96
CA MET A 65 -15.21 -1.79 -27.23
C MET A 65 -16.37 -0.89 -27.71
N LEU A 66 -17.30 -0.53 -26.83
CA LEU A 66 -18.42 0.35 -27.17
C LEU A 66 -17.94 1.75 -27.56
N GLU A 67 -16.97 2.29 -26.83
CA GLU A 67 -16.40 3.60 -27.14
C GLU A 67 -15.64 3.58 -28.48
N ARG A 68 -14.89 2.51 -28.74
CA ARG A 68 -14.22 2.28 -30.03
C ARG A 68 -15.23 2.16 -31.18
N MET A 69 -16.36 1.50 -30.96
CA MET A 69 -17.45 1.41 -31.94
C MET A 69 -18.14 2.77 -32.15
N ARG A 70 -18.35 3.57 -31.10
CA ARG A 70 -18.89 4.93 -31.20
C ARG A 70 -17.96 5.83 -32.00
N MET A 71 -16.65 5.80 -31.73
CA MET A 71 -15.65 6.56 -32.47
C MET A 71 -15.59 6.13 -33.94
N HIS A 72 -15.65 4.81 -34.22
CA HIS A 72 -15.70 4.30 -35.58
C HIS A 72 -16.97 4.76 -36.32
N ALA A 73 -18.14 4.68 -35.67
CA ALA A 73 -19.40 5.16 -36.23
C ALA A 73 -19.40 6.68 -36.45
N ALA A 74 -18.79 7.45 -35.54
CA ALA A 74 -18.61 8.89 -35.68
C ALA A 74 -17.69 9.23 -36.87
N CYS A 75 -16.60 8.50 -37.05
CA CYS A 75 -15.74 8.62 -38.23
C CYS A 75 -16.50 8.32 -39.54
N LEU A 76 -17.33 7.27 -39.57
CA LEU A 76 -18.14 6.93 -40.74
C LEU A 76 -19.26 7.94 -41.04
N LYS A 77 -19.84 8.54 -39.99
CA LYS A 77 -20.90 9.57 -40.12
C LYS A 77 -20.34 10.95 -40.41
N SER A 78 -19.09 11.21 -40.04
CA SER A 78 -18.43 12.45 -40.42
C SER A 78 -18.32 12.47 -41.94
N LYS A 79 -18.82 13.54 -42.57
CA LYS A 79 -18.57 13.75 -43.99
C LYS A 79 -17.04 13.71 -44.17
N PRO A 80 -16.51 13.02 -45.20
CA PRO A 80 -15.07 13.05 -45.46
C PRO A 80 -14.65 14.51 -45.45
N LYS A 81 -13.69 14.84 -44.58
CA LYS A 81 -13.23 16.22 -44.43
C LYS A 81 -12.89 16.71 -45.83
N PRO A 82 -13.63 17.69 -46.39
CA PRO A 82 -13.26 18.23 -47.68
C PRO A 82 -11.86 18.79 -47.48
N PHE A 83 -10.92 18.36 -48.33
CA PHE A 83 -9.63 19.02 -48.42
C PHE A 83 -9.95 20.49 -48.71
N LYS A 84 -9.63 21.38 -47.78
CA LYS A 84 -9.78 22.82 -48.02
C LYS A 84 -8.73 23.19 -49.06
N VAL A 85 -9.12 23.24 -50.33
CA VAL A 85 -8.36 23.97 -51.34
C VAL A 85 -8.54 25.44 -50.97
N ALA A 86 -7.45 26.15 -50.71
CA ALA A 86 -7.51 27.58 -50.45
C ALA A 86 -8.16 28.27 -51.67
N GLU A 87 -9.21 29.05 -51.44
CA GLU A 87 -9.90 29.80 -52.49
C GLU A 87 -9.01 30.92 -53.06
N GLU A 88 -8.04 31.39 -52.27
CA GLU A 88 -6.91 32.23 -52.72
C GLU A 88 -5.87 31.38 -53.45
N GLY A 89 -6.23 30.87 -54.63
CA GLY A 89 -5.35 30.02 -55.42
C GLY A 89 -6.08 28.97 -56.25
N PHE A 90 -7.17 29.35 -56.92
CA PHE A 90 -7.83 28.46 -57.88
C PHE A 90 -6.81 28.05 -58.96
N GLY A 91 -6.32 26.80 -58.88
CA GLY A 91 -5.28 26.25 -59.77
C GLY A 91 -3.91 26.02 -59.11
N GLN A 92 -3.66 26.53 -57.91
CA GLN A 92 -2.51 26.13 -57.11
C GLN A 92 -2.98 25.13 -56.06
N ALA A 93 -2.92 23.84 -56.41
CA ALA A 93 -2.61 22.87 -55.39
C ALA A 93 -1.41 23.45 -54.63
N LYS A 94 -1.57 23.74 -53.33
CA LYS A 94 -0.46 24.18 -52.48
C LYS A 94 0.51 23.01 -52.48
N LEU A 95 1.35 22.98 -53.51
CA LEU A 95 2.29 21.93 -53.76
C LEU A 95 3.21 22.01 -52.56
N TRP A 96 3.35 20.91 -51.82
CA TRP A 96 4.27 20.80 -50.69
C TRP A 96 5.75 20.93 -51.10
N THR A 97 6.00 21.61 -52.22
CA THR A 97 7.29 21.97 -52.80
C THR A 97 7.60 23.45 -52.60
N LEU A 98 6.64 24.27 -52.14
CA LEU A 98 6.92 25.65 -51.73
C LEU A 98 7.68 25.63 -50.40
N ASP A 99 8.81 26.31 -50.34
CA ASP A 99 9.74 26.31 -49.19
C ASP A 99 9.05 26.65 -47.87
N GLU A 100 8.10 27.58 -47.87
CA GLU A 100 7.31 27.94 -46.68
C GLU A 100 6.44 26.77 -46.17
N SER A 101 5.90 25.96 -47.08
CA SER A 101 5.07 24.81 -46.73
C SER A 101 5.91 23.63 -46.25
N ILE A 102 7.13 23.48 -46.79
CA ILE A 102 8.13 22.52 -46.29
C ILE A 102 8.55 22.90 -44.87
N ALA A 103 8.83 24.18 -44.61
CA ALA A 103 9.23 24.67 -43.30
C ALA A 103 8.16 24.42 -42.22
N VAL A 104 6.87 24.62 -42.52
CA VAL A 104 5.77 24.30 -41.59
C VAL A 104 5.70 22.80 -41.31
N MET A 105 5.84 21.96 -42.34
CA MET A 105 5.78 20.50 -42.17
C MET A 105 6.99 19.96 -41.39
N GLU A 106 8.17 20.50 -41.63
CA GLU A 106 9.40 20.16 -40.89
C GLU A 106 9.31 20.57 -39.43
N LYS A 107 8.76 21.76 -39.15
CA LYS A 107 8.51 22.23 -37.80
C LYS A 107 7.52 21.32 -37.06
N ASP A 108 6.39 20.99 -37.67
CA ASP A 108 5.43 20.02 -37.10
C ASP A 108 6.07 18.65 -36.83
N ARG A 109 7.00 18.23 -37.70
CA ARG A 109 7.74 16.98 -37.53
C ARG A 109 8.78 17.07 -36.41
N GLN A 110 9.39 18.23 -36.20
CA GLN A 110 10.29 18.51 -35.07
C GLN A 110 9.52 18.58 -33.76
N ASP A 111 8.39 19.29 -33.71
CA ASP A 111 7.55 19.40 -32.52
C ASP A 111 7.06 18.02 -32.04
N LYS A 112 6.66 17.14 -32.98
CA LYS A 112 6.30 15.75 -32.66
C LYS A 112 7.47 14.93 -32.12
N LYS A 113 8.68 15.14 -32.65
CA LYS A 113 9.88 14.46 -32.15
C LYS A 113 10.24 14.95 -30.75
N GLU A 114 10.18 16.26 -30.51
CA GLU A 114 10.46 16.85 -29.20
C GLU A 114 9.43 16.45 -28.14
N GLU A 115 8.15 16.34 -28.52
CA GLU A 115 7.10 15.84 -27.62
C GLU A 115 7.31 14.36 -27.29
N ALA A 116 7.67 13.54 -28.28
CA ALA A 116 7.99 12.14 -28.07
C ALA A 116 9.22 11.97 -27.16
N GLU A 117 10.28 12.76 -27.37
CA GLU A 117 11.49 12.74 -26.55
C GLU A 117 11.22 13.21 -25.11
N ARG A 118 10.36 14.23 -24.93
CA ARG A 118 9.90 14.64 -23.59
C ARG A 118 9.12 13.53 -22.88
N LEU A 119 8.28 12.82 -23.61
CA LEU A 119 7.50 11.70 -23.06
C LEU A 119 8.40 10.52 -22.69
N GLU A 120 9.41 10.22 -23.50
CA GLU A 120 10.40 9.18 -23.25
C GLU A 120 11.26 9.50 -22.03
N LYS A 121 11.81 10.72 -21.93
CA LYS A 121 12.54 11.18 -20.73
C LYS A 121 11.72 11.05 -19.45
N ARG A 122 10.41 11.39 -19.51
CA ARG A 122 9.51 11.25 -18.37
C ARG A 122 9.25 9.78 -17.99
N ARG A 123 9.24 8.86 -18.96
CA ARG A 123 9.12 7.42 -18.72
C ARG A 123 10.39 6.85 -18.09
N GLU A 124 11.56 7.23 -18.61
CA GLU A 124 12.85 6.82 -18.05
C GLU A 124 13.06 7.32 -16.62
N GLU A 125 12.71 8.58 -16.33
CA GLU A 125 12.78 9.12 -14.97
C GLU A 125 11.88 8.33 -14.01
N ARG A 126 10.67 7.94 -14.46
CA ARG A 126 9.75 7.14 -13.66
C ARG A 126 10.28 5.73 -13.41
N GLN A 127 10.99 5.13 -14.37
CA GLN A 127 11.65 3.84 -14.19
C GLN A 127 12.82 3.94 -13.21
N ARG A 128 13.69 4.95 -13.35
CA ARG A 128 14.79 5.19 -12.40
C ARG A 128 14.30 5.35 -10.96
N ARG A 129 13.21 6.10 -10.76
CA ARG A 129 12.59 6.24 -9.43
C ARG A 129 12.02 4.94 -8.88
N LYS A 130 11.57 4.02 -9.72
CA LYS A 130 11.10 2.70 -9.27
C LYS A 130 12.27 1.82 -8.86
N GLU A 131 13.32 1.76 -9.68
CA GLU A 131 14.52 0.99 -9.39
C GLU A 131 15.25 1.49 -8.13
N GLU A 132 15.29 2.81 -7.91
CA GLU A 132 15.87 3.39 -6.70
C GLU A 132 15.07 3.03 -5.45
N LYS A 133 13.73 3.11 -5.52
CA LYS A 133 12.85 2.68 -4.42
C LYS A 133 12.98 1.19 -4.11
N GLU A 134 13.10 0.35 -5.14
CA GLU A 134 13.28 -1.09 -4.97
C GLU A 134 14.62 -1.41 -4.28
N LYS A 135 15.70 -0.73 -4.68
CA LYS A 135 17.01 -0.87 -4.01
C LYS A 135 16.97 -0.39 -2.55
N GLU A 136 16.29 0.73 -2.27
CA GLU A 136 16.12 1.22 -0.91
C GLU A 136 15.30 0.24 -0.05
N GLU A 137 14.23 -0.33 -0.59
CA GLU A 137 13.40 -1.31 0.09
C GLU A 137 14.17 -2.62 0.37
N GLU A 138 14.98 -3.09 -0.59
CA GLU A 138 15.82 -4.26 -0.42
C GLU A 138 16.90 -4.04 0.65
N GLN A 139 17.55 -2.87 0.67
CA GLN A 139 18.50 -2.51 1.72
C GLN A 139 17.82 -2.41 3.09
N ARG A 140 16.61 -1.85 3.16
CA ARG A 140 15.84 -1.76 4.40
C ARG A 140 15.41 -3.14 4.90
N LYS A 141 15.12 -4.07 4.01
CA LYS A 141 14.83 -5.46 4.35
C LYS A 141 16.06 -6.18 4.90
N LYS A 142 17.21 -6.08 4.22
CA LYS A 142 18.49 -6.63 4.71
C LYS A 142 18.86 -6.07 6.09
N ALA A 143 18.73 -4.76 6.30
CA ALA A 143 18.99 -4.14 7.60
C ALA A 143 18.03 -4.63 8.71
N ARG A 144 16.78 -4.97 8.38
CA ARG A 144 15.84 -5.57 9.36
C ARG A 144 16.22 -6.99 9.70
N GLU A 145 16.61 -7.78 8.71
CA GLU A 145 17.06 -9.17 8.90
C GLU A 145 18.33 -9.22 9.75
N GLU A 146 19.33 -8.38 9.47
CA GLU A 146 20.54 -8.26 10.28
C GLU A 146 20.23 -7.88 11.74
N ARG A 147 19.34 -6.90 11.97
CA ARG A 147 18.92 -6.51 13.33
C ARG A 147 18.24 -7.65 14.09
N GLN A 148 17.45 -8.48 13.40
CA GLN A 148 16.82 -9.65 14.02
C GLN A 148 17.87 -10.70 14.41
N VAL A 149 18.84 -10.97 13.53
CA VAL A 149 19.95 -11.88 13.80
C VAL A 149 20.78 -11.40 15.00
N THR A 150 21.13 -10.12 15.07
CA THR A 150 21.88 -9.57 16.21
C THR A 150 21.09 -9.66 17.51
N GLN A 151 19.78 -9.38 17.49
CA GLN A 151 18.93 -9.51 18.68
C GLN A 151 18.83 -10.97 19.16
N LEU A 152 18.74 -11.93 18.24
CA LEU A 152 18.73 -13.35 18.59
C LEU A 152 20.08 -13.79 19.18
N ALA A 153 21.20 -13.34 18.59
CA ALA A 153 22.54 -13.62 19.12
C ALA A 153 22.72 -13.08 20.56
N MET A 154 22.30 -11.83 20.82
CA MET A 154 22.33 -11.25 22.17
C MET A 154 21.46 -12.01 23.17
N LYS A 155 20.29 -12.50 22.75
CA LYS A 155 19.41 -13.33 23.62
C LYS A 155 20.09 -14.65 23.99
N VAL A 156 20.74 -15.31 23.04
CA VAL A 156 21.48 -16.56 23.27
C VAL A 156 22.64 -16.33 24.24
N GLU A 157 23.42 -15.27 24.04
CA GLU A 157 24.53 -14.93 24.94
C GLU A 157 24.04 -14.57 26.35
N ALA A 158 22.99 -13.77 26.47
CA ALA A 158 22.37 -13.45 27.76
C ALA A 158 21.85 -14.70 28.49
N GLU A 159 21.34 -15.70 27.77
CA GLU A 159 20.92 -16.97 28.36
C GLU A 159 22.12 -17.79 28.86
N ARG A 160 23.22 -17.82 28.10
CA ARG A 160 24.47 -18.48 28.51
C ARG A 160 25.06 -17.85 29.77
N VAL A 161 25.08 -16.52 29.85
CA VAL A 161 25.53 -15.79 31.06
C VAL A 161 24.63 -16.10 32.25
N LYS A 162 23.31 -16.17 32.07
CA LYS A 162 22.38 -16.57 33.14
C LYS A 162 22.62 -18.01 33.61
N ARG A 163 22.89 -18.95 32.70
CA ARG A 163 23.21 -20.34 33.06
C ARG A 163 24.55 -20.44 33.80
N ALA A 164 25.59 -19.78 33.31
CA ALA A 164 26.90 -19.74 33.97
C ALA A 164 26.82 -19.12 35.38
N ARG A 165 26.02 -18.05 35.56
CA ARG A 165 25.80 -17.43 36.88
C ARG A 165 25.05 -18.35 37.84
N LYS A 166 24.09 -19.14 37.35
CA LYS A 166 23.39 -20.16 38.15
C LYS A 166 24.34 -21.29 38.57
N GLU A 167 25.20 -21.76 37.68
CA GLU A 167 26.20 -22.80 37.98
C GLU A 167 27.28 -22.31 38.96
N GLN A 168 27.74 -21.06 38.85
CA GLN A 168 28.63 -20.47 39.86
C GLN A 168 27.93 -20.34 41.22
N ALA A 169 26.65 -19.94 41.24
CA ALA A 169 25.90 -19.83 42.49
C ALA A 169 25.68 -21.20 43.17
N THR A 170 25.48 -22.28 42.41
CA THR A 170 25.39 -23.64 42.97
C THR A 170 26.75 -24.16 43.45
N LYS A 171 27.84 -23.87 42.73
CA LYS A 171 29.21 -24.18 43.16
C LYS A 171 29.59 -23.44 44.45
N CYS A 172 29.33 -22.13 44.55
CA CYS A 172 29.58 -21.37 45.78
C CYS A 172 28.70 -21.83 46.95
N LYS A 173 27.46 -22.28 46.71
CA LYS A 173 26.62 -22.89 47.76
C LYS A 173 27.18 -24.23 48.21
N ALA A 174 27.58 -25.09 47.29
CA ALA A 174 28.18 -26.39 47.60
C ALA A 174 29.53 -26.24 48.34
N GLU A 175 30.37 -25.28 47.97
CA GLU A 175 31.61 -24.96 48.71
C GLU A 175 31.33 -24.40 50.11
N ARG A 176 30.28 -23.57 50.26
CA ARG A 176 29.86 -23.03 51.56
C ARG A 176 29.24 -24.09 52.47
N GLU A 177 28.59 -25.10 51.90
CA GLU A 177 28.09 -26.28 52.62
C GLU A 177 29.24 -27.25 52.95
N ALA A 178 30.22 -27.43 52.06
CA ALA A 178 31.43 -28.23 52.31
C ALA A 178 32.36 -27.62 53.37
N MET A 179 32.42 -26.28 53.46
CA MET A 179 33.15 -25.52 54.50
C MET A 179 32.33 -25.32 55.78
N GLY A 180 31.12 -25.90 55.85
CA GLY A 180 30.16 -25.75 56.94
C GLY A 180 30.24 -26.83 58.01
N THR A 181 31.43 -27.13 58.54
CA THR A 181 31.56 -27.68 59.90
C THR A 181 32.06 -26.59 60.84
N ASN A 182 31.36 -26.43 61.97
CA ASN A 182 31.67 -25.58 63.13
C ASN A 182 31.40 -24.06 63.04
N LYS A 183 30.15 -23.66 63.35
CA LYS A 183 29.89 -22.47 64.19
C LYS A 183 28.76 -22.74 65.21
N PRO A 184 28.91 -22.31 66.48
CA PRO A 184 27.99 -22.65 67.55
C PRO A 184 26.70 -21.82 67.53
N LYS A 185 25.59 -22.45 67.94
CA LYS A 185 24.30 -21.81 68.25
C LYS A 185 24.48 -20.79 69.37
N LYS A 186 24.37 -19.49 69.08
CA LYS A 186 24.36 -18.42 70.09
C LYS A 186 22.92 -17.89 70.28
N ARG A 187 22.39 -18.24 71.45
CA ARG A 187 21.27 -17.74 72.26
C ARG A 187 20.38 -16.62 71.68
N GLN A 188 19.07 -16.89 71.76
CA GLN A 188 18.00 -15.91 71.85
C GLN A 188 18.28 -14.87 72.96
N ARG A 189 18.06 -13.59 72.65
CA ARG A 189 17.62 -12.59 73.63
C ARG A 189 16.53 -11.72 73.00
N LYS A 190 15.35 -11.76 73.65
CA LYS A 190 14.36 -10.68 73.61
C LYS A 190 15.02 -9.39 74.10
N ASN A 191 14.67 -8.26 73.48
CA ASN A 191 14.40 -6.99 74.16
C ASN A 191 13.57 -6.14 73.19
N GLY A 192 12.45 -5.62 73.69
CA GLY A 192 11.62 -4.64 73.01
C GLY A 192 12.02 -3.21 73.39
N SER A 193 11.17 -2.26 72.95
CA SER A 193 11.12 -0.81 73.21
C SER A 193 12.22 0.06 72.57
N GLU A 194 11.98 1.26 72.00
CA GLU A 194 10.80 2.09 71.71
C GLU A 194 11.23 3.28 70.80
N ILE A 195 10.39 3.63 69.80
CA ILE A 195 9.86 4.97 69.40
C ILE A 195 10.79 6.16 68.99
N ARG A 196 10.35 6.85 67.90
CA ARG A 196 10.38 8.32 67.54
C ARG A 196 11.30 8.63 66.32
N GLN A 197 10.95 9.34 65.23
CA GLN A 197 9.95 10.41 64.93
C GLN A 197 9.57 10.43 63.41
N SER A 198 8.40 10.99 63.10
CA SER A 198 7.80 11.39 61.80
C SER A 198 8.56 12.56 61.11
N PRO A 199 8.29 13.00 59.84
CA PRO A 199 6.98 13.54 59.36
C PRO A 199 6.55 13.32 57.87
N THR A 200 5.22 13.42 57.64
CA THR A 200 4.44 14.14 56.58
C THR A 200 4.83 13.98 55.09
N VAL A 201 3.95 13.62 54.14
CA VAL A 201 2.91 14.46 53.47
C VAL A 201 1.96 13.56 52.61
N ASP A 202 0.65 13.76 52.75
CA ASP A 202 -0.49 13.35 51.88
C ASP A 202 -0.69 14.41 50.73
N PRO A 203 -1.57 14.31 49.69
CA PRO A 203 -2.69 13.38 49.48
C PRO A 203 -3.02 12.94 48.01
N ASN A 204 -3.83 11.88 47.90
CA ASN A 204 -5.11 11.73 47.15
C ASN A 204 -5.33 12.26 45.70
N ILE A 205 -6.05 11.44 44.90
CA ILE A 205 -7.18 11.73 43.95
C ILE A 205 -7.10 10.90 42.63
N HIS A 206 -7.96 9.88 42.51
CA HIS A 206 -8.60 9.43 41.26
C HIS A 206 -9.93 10.21 41.09
N PRO A 207 -10.74 10.21 39.98
CA PRO A 207 -10.82 9.29 38.81
C PRO A 207 -11.22 9.98 37.45
N VAL A 208 -11.67 9.21 36.44
CA VAL A 208 -12.76 9.48 35.44
C VAL A 208 -12.45 9.20 33.94
N ASN A 209 -13.31 8.33 33.37
CA ASN A 209 -13.85 8.14 31.99
C ASN A 209 -13.27 8.84 30.72
N ARG A 210 -13.07 8.00 29.66
CA ARG A 210 -13.37 8.07 28.17
C ARG A 210 -13.42 9.44 27.43
N PRO A 211 -13.13 9.58 26.09
CA PRO A 211 -13.60 8.72 24.97
C PRO A 211 -12.68 8.62 23.71
N ASN A 212 -13.23 8.01 22.64
CA ASN A 212 -12.76 7.90 21.23
C ASN A 212 -11.95 9.07 20.63
N SER A 213 -10.99 8.74 19.74
CA SER A 213 -10.89 9.33 18.37
C SER A 213 -9.72 8.72 17.56
N SER A 214 -10.05 8.08 16.44
CA SER A 214 -9.20 8.02 15.22
C SER A 214 -9.24 9.40 14.51
N PRO A 215 -8.61 9.60 13.34
CA PRO A 215 -7.21 9.43 12.92
C PRO A 215 -6.60 10.78 12.45
N LEU A 216 -5.26 10.92 12.41
CA LEU A 216 -4.61 12.07 11.78
C LEU A 216 -4.24 11.76 10.32
N GLN A 217 -4.89 12.44 9.38
CA GLN A 217 -4.46 12.56 7.99
C GLN A 217 -3.27 13.53 7.86
N PRO A 218 -2.37 13.37 6.88
CA PRO A 218 -1.54 14.46 6.40
C PRO A 218 -2.24 15.25 5.28
N THR A 219 -2.30 16.54 5.54
CA THR A 219 -2.81 17.65 4.74
C THR A 219 -2.19 17.75 3.36
N GLN A 220 -3.04 18.09 2.38
CA GLN A 220 -2.65 18.65 1.09
C GLN A 220 -1.91 19.98 1.30
N LEU A 221 -0.78 20.16 0.65
CA LEU A 221 -0.21 21.49 0.40
C LEU A 221 -0.52 21.92 -1.03
N LEU A 222 -1.10 23.10 -1.07
CA LEU A 222 -1.75 23.81 -2.15
C LEU A 222 -0.73 24.49 -3.06
N ASN A 223 -1.13 24.65 -4.32
CA ASN A 223 -0.52 25.45 -5.37
C ASN A 223 -0.13 26.88 -4.91
N GLN A 224 1.00 27.35 -5.44
CA GLN A 224 1.15 28.66 -6.09
C GLN A 224 1.94 28.47 -7.37
#